data_AF-Q0SIW8-F1
#
_entry.id   AF-Q0SIW8-F1
#
_cell.length_a   1.000
_cell.length_b   1.000
_cell.length_c   1.000
_cell.angle_alpha   90.00
_cell.angle_beta   90.00
_cell.angle_gamma   90.00
#
_symmetry.space_group_name_H-M   'P 1'
#
loop_
_entity.id
_entity.type
_entity.pdbx_description
1 polymer ?
#
loop_
_entity_poly.entity_id
_entity_poly.type
_entity_poly.pdbx_seq_one_letter_code
_entity_poly.pdbx_strand_id
1 'polypeptide(L)'
;MAPIEHDPDIAQAQVFLHLLNTEIDILTARIEETEADAHRAGSWDRLGARVRPEEDTLQEQLSEAHHLVARLTARYPELRDVERN
;
A
#
# COMPACT_ATOMS: atom_id res chain seq x y z
N MET A 1 -16.45 36.42 8.66
CA MET A 1 -16.09 35.15 7.99
C MET A 1 -14.58 35.07 8.01
N ALA A 2 -14.01 34.17 8.82
CA ALA A 2 -12.59 33.84 8.69
C ALA A 2 -12.41 33.07 7.37
N PRO A 3 -11.31 33.28 6.63
CA PRO A 3 -11.02 32.47 5.46
C PRO A 3 -10.96 31.00 5.88
N ILE A 4 -11.51 30.11 5.05
CA ILE A 4 -11.23 28.69 5.14
C ILE A 4 -9.74 28.59 4.80
N GLU A 5 -8.88 28.68 5.82
CA GLU A 5 -7.49 28.27 5.71
C GLU A 5 -7.55 26.83 5.19
N HIS A 6 -7.18 26.62 3.93
CA HIS A 6 -6.86 25.29 3.45
C HIS A 6 -5.75 24.81 4.36
N ASP A 7 -6.11 23.93 5.31
CA ASP A 7 -5.17 23.36 6.24
C ASP A 7 -4.06 22.68 5.40
N PRO A 8 -2.83 23.24 5.38
CA PRO A 8 -1.76 22.71 4.56
C PRO A 8 -1.44 21.26 4.92
N ASP A 9 -1.80 20.82 6.13
CA ASP A 9 -1.65 19.45 6.59
C ASP A 9 -2.60 18.49 5.83
N ILE A 10 -3.79 18.95 5.40
CA ILE A 10 -4.73 18.14 4.60
C ILE A 10 -4.20 17.96 3.18
N ALA A 11 -3.67 19.02 2.56
CA ALA A 11 -3.10 18.92 1.21
C ALA A 11 -1.88 17.99 1.19
N GLN A 12 -1.02 18.07 2.21
CA GLN A 12 0.12 17.16 2.36
C GLN A 12 -0.34 15.71 2.65
N ALA A 13 -1.39 15.53 3.46
CA ALA A 13 -1.96 14.22 3.71
C ALA A 13 -2.59 13.61 2.44
N GLN A 14 -3.23 14.40 1.57
CA GLN A 14 -3.71 13.92 0.26
C GLN A 14 -2.57 13.37 -0.60
N VAL A 15 -1.45 14.08 -0.68
CA VAL A 15 -0.26 13.61 -1.42
C VAL A 15 0.26 12.31 -0.81
N PHE A 16 0.37 12.24 0.51
CA PHE A 16 0.85 11.04 1.19
C PHE A 16 -0.08 9.84 0.99
N LEU A 17 -1.40 10.06 1.02
CA LEU A 17 -2.40 9.03 0.70
C LEU A 17 -2.23 8.50 -0.72
N HIS A 18 -2.07 9.39 -1.70
CA HIS A 18 -1.87 9.00 -3.09
C HIS A 18 -0.59 8.17 -3.28
N LEU A 19 0.50 8.55 -2.61
CA LEU A 19 1.75 7.78 -2.63
C LEU A 19 1.58 6.40 -1.97
N LEU A 20 0.87 6.32 -0.84
CA LEU A 20 0.59 5.04 -0.18
C LEU A 20 -0.26 4.12 -1.06
N ASN A 21 -1.28 4.64 -1.74
CA ASN A 21 -2.11 3.85 -2.64
C ASN A 21 -1.31 3.36 -3.86
N THR A 22 -0.43 4.20 -4.41
CA THR A 22 0.49 3.78 -5.48
C THR A 22 1.42 2.67 -5.00
N GLU A 23 1.94 2.77 -3.77
CA GLU A 23 2.80 1.74 -3.19
C GLU A 23 2.02 0.43 -2.95
N ILE A 24 0.77 0.50 -2.49
CA ILE A 24 -0.14 -0.65 -2.35
C ILE A 24 -0.33 -1.35 -3.69
N ASP A 25 -0.57 -0.60 -4.77
CA ASP A 25 -0.73 -1.17 -6.12
C ASP A 25 0.55 -1.88 -6.58
N ILE A 26 1.72 -1.26 -6.35
CA ILE A 26 3.03 -1.83 -6.70
C ILE A 26 3.31 -3.11 -5.89
N LEU A 27 3.09 -3.08 -4.57
CA LEU A 27 3.30 -4.23 -3.70
C LEU A 27 2.38 -5.39 -4.07
N THR A 28 1.11 -5.10 -4.37
CA THR A 28 0.14 -6.10 -4.83
C THR A 28 0.61 -6.76 -6.12
N ALA A 29 1.00 -5.96 -7.13
CA ALA A 29 1.50 -6.51 -8.40
C ALA A 29 2.77 -7.37 -8.23
N ARG A 30 3.68 -6.98 -7.32
CA ARG A 30 4.90 -7.75 -7.03
C ARG A 30 4.61 -9.06 -6.32
N ILE A 31 3.63 -9.09 -5.41
CA ILE A 31 3.18 -10.34 -4.77
C ILE A 31 2.60 -11.27 -5.83
N GLU A 32 1.71 -10.78 -6.69
CA GLU A 32 1.13 -11.57 -7.78
C GLU A 32 2.19 -12.12 -8.75
N GLU A 33 3.21 -11.32 -9.10
CA GLU A 33 4.34 -11.76 -9.93
C GLU A 33 5.15 -12.86 -9.24
N THR A 34 5.44 -12.67 -7.95
CA THR A 34 6.22 -13.61 -7.12
C THR A 34 5.49 -14.95 -6.98
N GLU A 35 4.18 -14.92 -6.73
CA GLU A 35 3.32 -16.11 -6.69
C GLU A 35 3.25 -16.82 -8.04
N ALA A 36 3.10 -16.06 -9.14
CA ALA A 36 3.08 -16.62 -10.49
C ALA A 36 4.39 -17.31 -10.85
N ASP A 37 5.52 -16.74 -10.45
CA ASP A 37 6.85 -17.33 -10.67
C ASP A 37 7.07 -18.56 -9.81
N ALA A 38 6.60 -18.57 -8.56
CA ALA A 38 6.60 -19.76 -7.71
C ALA A 38 5.79 -20.91 -8.33
N HIS A 39 4.62 -20.59 -8.89
CA HIS A 39 3.75 -21.56 -9.57
C HIS A 39 4.38 -22.10 -10.86
N ARG A 40 4.96 -21.23 -11.70
CA ARG A 40 5.65 -21.66 -12.93
C ARG A 40 6.90 -22.48 -12.66
N ALA A 41 7.63 -22.16 -11.60
CA ALA A 41 8.85 -22.86 -11.22
C ALA A 41 8.60 -24.27 -10.69
N GLY A 42 7.35 -24.65 -10.37
CA GLY A 42 6.99 -26.04 -10.07
C GLY A 42 7.82 -26.67 -8.94
N SER A 43 7.68 -26.17 -7.71
CA SER A 43 8.16 -26.86 -6.49
C SER A 43 9.63 -27.35 -6.55
N TRP A 44 10.56 -26.53 -7.04
CA TRP A 44 11.97 -26.75 -6.73
C TRP A 44 12.19 -26.22 -5.32
N ASP A 45 12.32 -27.14 -4.36
CA ASP A 45 12.41 -26.91 -2.90
C ASP A 45 13.35 -25.75 -2.48
N ARG A 46 14.36 -25.43 -3.30
CA ARG A 46 15.30 -24.31 -3.09
C ARG A 46 14.80 -22.94 -3.56
N LEU A 47 13.96 -22.91 -4.60
CA LEU A 47 13.31 -21.69 -5.09
C LEU A 47 12.15 -21.31 -4.16
N GLY A 48 11.33 -22.27 -3.74
CA GLY A 48 10.28 -22.04 -2.73
C GLY A 48 10.83 -21.53 -1.38
N ALA A 49 12.01 -22.00 -0.96
CA ALA A 49 12.67 -21.51 0.25
C ALA A 49 13.22 -20.07 0.14
N ARG A 50 13.47 -19.57 -1.08
CA ARG A 50 13.90 -18.19 -1.33
C ARG A 50 12.74 -17.23 -1.60
N VAL A 51 11.69 -17.74 -2.25
CA VAL A 51 10.51 -16.97 -2.61
C VAL A 51 9.63 -16.69 -1.39
N ARG A 52 9.50 -17.64 -0.45
CA ARG A 52 8.70 -17.46 0.77
C ARG A 52 9.09 -16.26 1.64
N PRO A 53 10.38 -16.05 2.01
CA PRO A 53 10.77 -14.89 2.79
C PRO A 53 10.53 -13.55 2.08
N GLU A 54 10.64 -13.54 0.74
CA GLU A 54 10.37 -12.34 -0.06
C GLU A 54 8.86 -12.05 -0.10
N GLU A 55 8.03 -13.07 -0.30
CA GLU A 55 6.57 -12.98 -0.22
C GLU A 55 6.09 -12.50 1.15
N ASP A 56 6.61 -13.09 2.24
CA ASP A 56 6.30 -12.68 3.62
C ASP A 56 6.65 -11.20 3.85
N THR A 57 7.83 -10.76 3.37
CA THR A 57 8.26 -9.36 3.49
C THR A 57 7.35 -8.42 2.70
N LEU A 58 6.95 -8.80 1.49
CA LEU A 58 6.05 -7.99 0.67
C LEU A 58 4.65 -7.90 1.31
N GLN A 59 4.15 -8.99 1.90
CA GLN A 59 2.89 -9.01 2.63
C GLN A 59 2.93 -8.13 3.88
N GLU A 60 4.04 -8.14 4.63
CA GLU A 60 4.25 -7.24 5.78
C GLU A 60 4.24 -5.77 5.34
N GLN A 61 4.95 -5.43 4.26
CA GLN A 61 4.97 -4.08 3.69
C GLN A 61 3.58 -3.63 3.23
N LEU A 62 2.82 -4.52 2.58
CA LEU A 62 1.45 -4.24 2.14
C LEU A 62 0.52 -3.99 3.35
N SER A 63 0.63 -4.81 4.38
CA SER A 63 -0.13 -4.63 5.63
C SER A 63 0.22 -3.31 6.32
N GLU A 64 1.50 -2.91 6.33
CA GLU A 64 1.94 -1.64 6.89
C GLU A 64 1.38 -0.46 6.11
N ALA A 65 1.44 -0.50 4.77
CA ALA A 65 0.88 0.54 3.91
C ALA A 65 -0.63 0.72 4.15
N HIS A 66 -1.40 -0.37 4.24
CA HIS A 66 -2.81 -0.31 4.60
C HIS A 66 -3.05 0.27 6.00
N HIS A 67 -2.22 -0.07 6.99
CA HIS A 67 -2.32 0.54 8.32
C HIS A 67 -2.04 2.05 8.30
N LEU A 68 -1.07 2.50 7.50
CA LEU A 68 -0.78 3.93 7.34
C LEU A 68 -1.96 4.65 6.69
N VAL A 69 -2.58 4.09 5.64
CA VAL A 69 -3.81 4.62 5.04
C VAL A 69 -4.93 4.72 6.07
N ALA A 70 -5.17 3.65 6.85
CA ALA A 70 -6.20 3.64 7.87
C ALA A 70 -5.97 4.71 8.96
N ARG A 71 -4.71 4.90 9.38
CA ARG A 71 -4.35 5.95 10.35
C ARG A 71 -4.51 7.35 9.79
N LEU A 72 -4.14 7.54 8.53
CA LEU A 72 -4.24 8.83 7.85
C LEU A 72 -5.70 9.24 7.64
N THR A 73 -6.53 8.32 7.18
CA THR A 73 -7.98 8.53 6.98
C THR A 73 -8.77 8.61 8.29
N ALA A 74 -8.25 8.06 9.39
CA ALA A 74 -8.81 8.27 10.73
C ALA A 74 -8.47 9.66 11.28
N ARG A 75 -7.28 10.20 10.96
CA ARG A 75 -6.85 11.53 11.37
C ARG A 75 -7.48 12.64 10.53
N TYR A 76 -7.66 12.40 9.24
CA TYR A 76 -8.23 13.33 8.26
C TYR A 76 -9.41 12.66 7.53
N PRO A 77 -10.62 12.67 8.13
CA PRO A 77 -11.80 12.03 7.54
C PRO A 77 -12.18 12.57 6.16
N GLU A 78 -11.82 13.81 5.86
CA GLU A 78 -12.05 14.49 4.58
C GLU A 78 -11.37 13.79 3.40
N LEU A 79 -10.37 12.96 3.67
CA LEU A 79 -9.65 12.19 2.65
C LEU A 79 -10.45 10.98 2.15
N ARG A 80 -11.46 10.51 2.89
CA ARG A 80 -12.27 9.33 2.50
C ARG A 80 -13.08 9.54 1.24
N ASP A 81 -13.46 10.80 0.97
CA ASP A 81 -14.26 11.15 -0.21
C ASP A 81 -13.40 11.31 -1.48
N VAL A 82 -12.08 11.43 -1.33
CA VAL A 82 -11.14 11.59 -2.45
C VAL A 82 -10.85 10.26 -3.15
N GLU A 83 -10.97 9.12 -2.45
CA GLU A 83 -10.74 7.78 -3.03
C GLU A 83 -11.91 7.25 -3.90
N ARG A 84 -13.06 7.93 -3.93
CA ARG A 84 -14.28 7.43 -4.60
C ARG A 84 -14.53 7.97 -6.01
N ASN A 85 -13.60 8.70 -6.58
CA ASN A 85 -13.73 9.37 -7.88
C ASN A 85 -12.59 8.97 -8.82
#